data_AF-A0A6G3ML60-F1
#
_entry.id   AF-A0A6G3ML60-F1
#
_cell.length_a   1.000
_cell.length_b   1.000
_cell.length_c   1.000
_cell.angle_alpha   90.00
_cell.angle_beta   90.00
_cell.angle_gamma   90.00
#
_symmetry.space_group_name_H-M   'P 1'
#
loop_
_entity.id
_entity.type
_entity.pdbx_description
1 polymer ?
#
loop_
_entity_poly.entity_id
_entity_poly.type
_entity_poly.pdbx_seq_one_letter_code
_entity_poly.pdbx_strand_id
1 'polypeptide(L)'
;MYSGHIGLILFNLPQSDGLTLPRCKPLIHCYQKEIVLYAKYTKLDYFATECIYSSFAYRFYRNVKHRESARTFIKDLESVNPLSILSKPITFYMFDIVKAAEQFESVSSVKKQILYSCEKCGFDTSQKICQACVLVETLQLQQEKATKMGLSSLRSHQRKL
;
A
#
# COMPACT_ATOMS: atom_id res chain seq x y z
N MET A 1 15.97 27.99 -4.60
CA MET A 1 16.72 27.25 -5.64
C MET A 1 16.53 25.73 -5.50
N TYR A 2 15.29 25.25 -5.51
CA TYR A 2 14.98 23.81 -5.60
C TYR A 2 13.96 23.60 -6.72
N SER A 3 14.26 24.16 -7.89
CA SER A 3 13.46 24.00 -9.10
C SER A 3 14.10 22.99 -10.07
N GLY A 4 15.04 22.16 -9.58
CA GLY A 4 15.90 21.31 -10.42
C GLY A 4 15.62 19.81 -10.41
N HIS A 5 14.82 19.28 -9.47
CA HIS A 5 14.65 17.81 -9.33
C HIS A 5 13.27 17.26 -9.72
N ILE A 6 12.25 18.11 -9.90
CA ILE A 6 10.93 17.64 -10.35
C ILE A 6 10.96 17.24 -11.84
N GLY A 7 11.83 17.87 -12.65
CA GLY A 7 11.98 17.56 -14.07
C GLY A 7 12.61 16.19 -14.36
N LEU A 8 13.38 15.63 -13.43
CA LEU A 8 14.09 14.35 -13.63
C LEU A 8 13.19 13.12 -13.47
N ILE A 9 12.04 13.25 -12.81
CA ILE A 9 11.07 12.15 -12.68
C ILE A 9 10.28 11.96 -14.00
N LEU A 10 10.12 13.03 -14.79
CA LEU A 10 9.40 12.99 -16.07
C LEU A 10 10.29 12.61 -17.27
N PHE A 11 11.62 12.68 -17.16
CA PHE A 11 12.52 12.56 -18.32
C PHE A 11 13.05 11.13 -18.60
N ASN A 12 12.74 10.15 -17.75
CA ASN A 12 13.16 8.75 -17.90
C ASN A 12 11.96 7.78 -17.88
N LEU A 13 10.84 8.17 -18.49
CA LEU A 13 9.76 7.24 -18.78
C LEU A 13 10.17 6.38 -19.98
N PRO A 14 10.44 5.07 -19.82
CA PRO A 14 10.52 4.18 -20.97
C PRO A 14 9.19 4.29 -21.72
N GLN A 15 9.24 4.63 -23.00
CA GLN A 15 8.09 4.55 -23.90
C GLN A 15 7.81 3.07 -24.16
N SER A 16 7.12 2.42 -23.23
CA SER A 16 6.44 1.16 -23.49
C SER A 16 5.02 1.50 -23.92
N ASP A 17 4.63 0.95 -25.07
CA ASP A 17 3.28 1.00 -25.59
C ASP A 17 2.29 0.41 -24.56
N GLY A 18 1.68 1.28 -23.75
CA GLY A 18 0.64 0.90 -22.78
C GLY A 18 0.94 1.31 -21.34
N LEU A 19 0.46 2.50 -20.96
CA LEU A 19 -0.20 2.83 -19.68
C LEU A 19 0.37 2.37 -18.31
N THR A 20 1.60 1.91 -18.16
CA THR A 20 2.21 1.60 -16.85
C THR A 20 3.18 2.69 -16.38
N LEU A 21 2.68 3.59 -15.52
CA LEU A 21 3.51 4.62 -14.87
C LEU A 21 4.37 4.02 -13.75
N PRO A 22 5.66 4.42 -13.63
CA PRO A 22 6.53 3.95 -12.57
C PRO A 22 6.06 4.44 -11.20
N ARG A 23 6.02 3.53 -10.22
CA ARG A 23 5.62 3.87 -8.83
C ARG A 23 6.85 4.29 -8.03
N CYS A 24 6.85 5.52 -7.54
CA CYS A 24 7.84 5.99 -6.57
C CYS A 24 7.30 5.90 -5.13
N LYS A 25 8.16 5.49 -4.18
CA LYS A 25 7.86 5.47 -2.74
C LYS A 25 8.81 6.42 -2.00
N PRO A 26 8.59 7.74 -2.06
CA PRO A 26 9.55 8.73 -1.55
C PRO A 26 9.78 8.64 -0.04
N LEU A 27 8.79 8.18 0.73
CA LEU A 27 8.84 8.08 2.19
C LEU A 27 9.19 6.67 2.70
N ILE A 28 9.80 5.81 1.86
CA ILE A 28 10.08 4.42 2.20
C ILE A 28 11.04 4.25 3.39
N HIS A 29 11.95 5.21 3.60
CA HIS A 29 12.92 5.20 4.70
C HIS A 29 12.54 6.12 5.86
N CYS A 30 11.40 6.80 5.80
CA CYS A 30 10.95 7.71 6.85
C CYS A 30 10.10 6.96 7.88
N TYR A 31 10.30 7.23 9.17
CA TYR A 31 9.48 6.61 10.20
C TYR A 31 8.07 7.23 10.24
N GLN A 32 7.07 6.40 10.58
CA GLN A 32 5.69 6.87 10.74
C GLN A 32 5.59 8.00 11.77
N LYS A 33 6.36 7.94 12.87
CA LYS A 33 6.38 8.98 13.92
C LYS A 33 6.89 10.33 13.39
N GLU A 34 7.90 10.31 12.51
CA GLU A 34 8.51 11.51 11.91
C GLU A 34 7.58 12.15 10.89
N ILE A 35 6.93 11.34 10.05
CA ILE A 35 5.94 11.81 9.09
C ILE A 35 4.78 12.50 9.82
N VAL A 36 4.27 11.89 10.90
CA VAL A 36 3.20 12.48 11.72
C VAL A 36 3.67 13.74 12.45
N LEU A 37 4.89 13.75 12.98
CA LEU A 37 5.47 14.93 13.62
C LEU A 37 5.59 16.10 12.64
N TYR A 38 6.08 15.82 11.43
CA TYR A 38 6.18 16.81 10.35
C TYR A 38 4.81 17.35 9.98
N ALA A 39 3.82 16.48 9.77
CA ALA A 39 2.45 16.90 9.46
C ALA A 39 1.84 17.81 10.53
N LYS A 40 2.09 17.54 11.81
CA LYS A 40 1.66 18.41 12.91
C LYS A 40 2.40 19.75 12.92
N TYR A 41 3.71 19.74 12.70
CA TYR A 41 4.53 20.95 12.65
C TYR A 41 4.08 21.88 11.51
N THR A 42 3.83 21.33 10.33
CA THR A 42 3.35 22.08 9.16
C THR A 42 1.84 22.33 9.17
N LYS A 43 1.11 21.84 10.19
CA LYS A 43 -0.35 21.93 10.30
C LYS A 43 -1.08 21.43 9.03
N LEU A 44 -0.67 20.27 8.53
CA LEU A 44 -1.34 19.59 7.42
C LEU A 44 -2.60 18.88 7.91
N ASP A 45 -3.70 19.02 7.17
CA ASP A 45 -4.92 18.25 7.44
C ASP A 45 -4.72 16.80 7.03
N TYR A 46 -4.89 15.88 7.98
CA TYR A 46 -4.80 14.44 7.73
C TYR A 46 -5.84 13.65 8.55
N PHE A 47 -6.26 12.50 8.02
CA PHE A 47 -7.18 11.59 8.71
C PHE A 47 -6.41 10.48 9.42
N ALA A 48 -6.73 10.26 10.70
CA ALA A 48 -6.19 9.14 11.49
C ALA A 48 -7.22 8.02 11.72
N THR A 49 -8.43 8.15 11.19
CA THR A 49 -9.52 7.18 11.35
C THR A 49 -9.27 5.94 10.50
N GLU A 50 -9.38 4.78 11.13
CA GLU A 50 -9.23 3.49 10.45
C GLU A 50 -10.53 3.10 9.73
N CYS A 51 -10.39 2.25 8.70
CA CYS A 51 -11.53 1.76 7.93
C CYS A 51 -12.31 0.70 8.71
N ILE A 52 -13.62 0.92 8.90
CA ILE A 52 -14.54 0.00 9.60
C ILE A 52 -14.63 -1.38 8.92
N TYR A 53 -14.42 -1.43 7.60
CA TYR A 53 -14.47 -2.67 6.82
C TYR A 53 -13.17 -3.49 6.92
N SER A 54 -12.13 -3.00 7.60
CA SER A 54 -10.79 -3.63 7.65
C SER A 54 -10.41 -4.15 9.05
N SER A 55 -11.41 -4.62 9.82
CA SER A 55 -11.23 -5.03 11.22
C SER A 55 -10.28 -6.21 11.46
N PHE A 56 -10.04 -7.06 10.46
CA PHE A 56 -9.22 -8.28 10.56
C PHE A 56 -7.89 -8.19 9.78
N ALA A 57 -7.35 -6.99 9.55
CA ALA A 57 -6.10 -6.84 8.83
C ALA A 57 -4.90 -7.37 9.67
N TYR A 58 -4.16 -8.37 9.17
CA TYR A 58 -2.93 -8.86 9.82
C TYR A 58 -1.88 -7.74 10.04
N ARG A 59 -1.93 -6.70 9.20
CA ARG A 59 -1.07 -5.50 9.33
C ARG A 59 -1.37 -4.68 10.60
N PHE A 60 -2.61 -4.68 11.07
CA PHE A 60 -3.06 -3.95 12.27
C PHE A 60 -4.35 -4.57 12.80
N TYR A 61 -4.29 -5.21 13.98
CA TYR A 61 -5.41 -5.90 14.59
C TYR A 61 -6.00 -5.08 15.73
N ARG A 62 -7.32 -4.79 15.69
CA ARG A 62 -7.99 -3.87 16.62
C ARG A 62 -8.75 -4.56 17.76
N ASN A 63 -8.89 -5.89 17.76
CA ASN A 63 -9.62 -6.57 18.86
C ASN A 63 -8.69 -6.85 20.05
N VAL A 64 -9.16 -6.43 21.22
CA VAL A 64 -8.48 -6.31 22.53
C VAL A 64 -7.81 -7.60 23.05
N LYS A 65 -7.95 -8.74 22.38
CA LYS A 65 -7.46 -10.05 22.83
C LYS A 65 -6.17 -10.55 22.15
N HIS A 66 -5.81 -10.04 20.97
CA HIS A 66 -4.60 -10.48 20.25
C HIS A 66 -3.74 -9.28 19.89
N ARG A 67 -2.61 -9.12 20.59
CA ARG A 67 -1.61 -8.06 20.36
C ARG A 67 -0.71 -8.35 19.14
N GLU A 68 -1.06 -9.35 18.35
CA GLU A 68 -0.21 -10.02 17.36
C GLU A 68 -0.46 -9.46 15.96
N SER A 69 0.00 -8.24 15.71
CA SER A 69 0.04 -7.66 14.36
C SER A 69 1.49 -7.46 13.93
N ALA A 70 1.75 -7.50 12.63
CA ALA A 70 3.11 -7.27 12.12
C ALA A 70 3.69 -5.91 12.58
N ARG A 71 2.84 -4.88 12.71
CA ARG A 71 3.25 -3.56 13.19
C ARG A 71 3.58 -3.52 14.68
N THR A 72 2.82 -4.24 15.52
CA THR A 72 3.11 -4.30 16.97
C THR A 72 4.37 -5.11 17.21
N PHE A 73 4.56 -6.21 16.50
CA PHE A 73 5.79 -7.00 16.55
C PHE A 73 7.05 -6.16 16.21
N ILE A 74 7.01 -5.40 15.11
CA ILE A 74 8.13 -4.51 14.74
C ILE A 74 8.37 -3.45 15.82
N LYS A 75 7.31 -2.85 16.38
CA LYS A 75 7.45 -1.87 17.47
C LYS A 75 8.03 -2.49 18.75
N ASP A 76 7.62 -3.71 19.08
CA ASP A 76 8.13 -4.43 20.24
C ASP A 76 9.63 -4.74 20.05
N LEU A 77 10.06 -5.11 18.83
CA LEU A 77 11.48 -5.28 18.49
C LEU A 77 12.28 -3.97 18.60
N GLU A 78 11.71 -2.84 18.15
CA GLU A 78 12.33 -1.52 18.33
C GLU A 78 12.45 -1.14 19.81
N SER A 79 11.52 -1.59 20.66
CA SER A 79 11.52 -1.26 22.10
C SER A 79 12.56 -2.02 22.93
N VAL A 80 12.96 -3.22 22.51
CA VAL A 80 13.94 -4.06 23.22
C VAL A 80 15.37 -3.58 22.99
N ASN A 81 15.68 -3.07 21.80
CA ASN A 81 17.00 -2.49 21.50
C ASN A 81 16.87 -1.09 20.89
N PRO A 82 16.49 -0.07 21.68
CA PRO A 82 16.55 1.31 21.25
C PRO A 82 18.01 1.76 21.35
N LEU A 83 18.86 1.37 20.38
CA LEU A 83 20.32 1.62 20.37
C LEU A 83 20.69 2.97 21.01
N SER A 84 21.19 2.89 22.23
CA SER A 84 21.58 4.02 23.04
C SER A 84 23.02 4.42 22.69
N ILE A 85 23.14 5.62 22.12
CA ILE A 85 24.17 6.62 22.43
C ILE A 85 25.61 6.40 21.89
N LEU A 86 26.11 5.22 21.53
CA LEU A 86 27.50 5.11 21.02
C LEU A 86 27.70 4.18 19.80
N SER A 87 28.13 4.81 18.70
CA SER A 87 28.87 4.29 17.52
C SER A 87 28.15 4.07 16.18
N LYS A 88 26.83 4.22 16.03
CA LYS A 88 26.16 4.49 14.74
C LYS A 88 24.87 5.30 14.96
N PRO A 89 24.61 6.38 14.21
CA PRO A 89 23.47 7.27 14.47
C PRO A 89 22.12 6.59 14.15
N ILE A 90 21.35 6.26 15.19
CA ILE A 90 19.86 6.19 15.32
C ILE A 90 19.04 5.41 14.26
N THR A 91 19.66 4.81 13.26
CA THR A 91 18.98 4.22 12.11
C THR A 91 19.40 2.77 12.09
N PHE A 92 18.51 1.78 12.28
CA PHE A 92 18.85 0.44 11.80
C PHE A 92 17.60 -0.42 11.59
N TYR A 93 16.88 -0.95 12.59
CA TYR A 93 16.03 -2.13 12.34
C TYR A 93 15.03 -2.08 11.17
N MET A 94 14.18 -1.03 11.06
CA MET A 94 13.26 -0.90 9.91
C MET A 94 13.99 -0.59 8.60
N PHE A 95 15.04 0.24 8.66
CA PHE A 95 15.88 0.53 7.52
C PHE A 95 16.63 -0.72 7.03
N ASP A 96 17.11 -1.56 7.95
CA ASP A 96 17.80 -2.81 7.66
C ASP A 96 16.88 -3.84 7.05
N ILE A 97 15.65 -3.97 7.57
CA ILE A 97 14.66 -4.87 6.98
C ILE A 97 14.36 -4.44 5.53
N VAL A 98 14.20 -3.13 5.29
CA VAL A 98 13.98 -2.61 3.93
C VAL A 98 15.20 -2.84 3.05
N LYS A 99 16.41 -2.59 3.54
CA LYS A 99 17.66 -2.80 2.79
C LYS A 99 17.93 -4.27 2.51
N ALA A 100 17.70 -5.15 3.48
CA ALA A 100 17.76 -6.58 3.31
C ALA A 100 16.75 -7.04 2.26
N ALA A 101 15.51 -6.53 2.30
CA ALA A 101 14.49 -6.83 1.29
C ALA A 101 14.90 -6.39 -0.13
N GLU A 102 15.47 -5.18 -0.28
CA GLU A 102 16.02 -4.70 -1.56
C GLU A 102 17.15 -5.61 -2.07
N GLN A 103 18.03 -6.09 -1.18
CA GLN A 103 19.09 -7.02 -1.54
C GLN A 103 18.53 -8.37 -2.01
N PHE A 104 17.47 -8.88 -1.37
CA PHE A 104 16.81 -10.11 -1.81
C PHE A 104 16.16 -10.00 -3.19
N GLU A 105 15.57 -8.84 -3.53
CA GLU A 105 15.00 -8.61 -4.86
C GLU A 105 16.08 -8.72 -5.96
N SER A 106 17.28 -8.21 -5.70
CA SER A 106 18.40 -8.24 -6.68
C SER A 106 18.98 -9.63 -6.96
N VAL A 107 18.85 -10.57 -6.03
CA VAL A 107 19.42 -11.93 -6.13
C VAL A 107 18.41 -12.93 -6.72
N SER A 108 17.12 -12.56 -6.77
CA SER A 108 16.07 -13.45 -7.24
C SER A 108 16.11 -13.62 -8.77
N SER A 109 16.80 -14.67 -9.25
CA SER A 109 16.76 -15.17 -10.64
C SER A 109 15.40 -15.76 -11.06
N VAL A 110 14.31 -15.22 -10.53
CA VAL A 110 12.94 -15.65 -10.83
C VAL A 110 12.64 -15.25 -12.27
N LYS A 111 12.24 -16.24 -13.10
CA LYS A 111 11.83 -16.01 -14.48
C LYS A 111 10.80 -14.87 -14.51
N LYS A 112 11.15 -13.76 -15.17
CA LYS A 112 10.26 -12.61 -15.35
C LYS A 112 8.98 -13.12 -16.00
N GLN A 113 7.85 -12.96 -15.30
CA GLN A 113 6.55 -13.41 -15.79
C GLN A 113 6.22 -12.62 -17.07
N ILE A 114 5.72 -13.34 -18.08
CA ILE A 114 5.26 -12.72 -19.33
C ILE A 114 3.96 -11.98 -19.00
N LEU A 115 3.92 -10.69 -19.34
CA LEU A 115 2.75 -9.84 -19.19
C LEU A 115 2.01 -9.73 -20.52
N TYR A 116 0.68 -9.74 -20.46
CA TYR A 116 -0.22 -9.56 -21.59
C TYR A 116 -1.10 -8.33 -21.35
N SER A 117 -1.66 -7.75 -22.41
CA SER A 117 -2.65 -6.67 -22.28
C SER A 117 -4.05 -7.25 -22.11
N CYS A 118 -4.82 -6.73 -21.15
CA CYS A 118 -6.19 -7.16 -20.88
C CYS A 118 -7.10 -6.85 -22.07
N GLU A 119 -7.88 -7.84 -22.52
CA GLU A 119 -8.80 -7.68 -23.66
C GLU A 119 -9.92 -6.65 -23.40
N LYS A 120 -10.33 -6.45 -22.13
CA LYS A 120 -11.42 -5.52 -21.77
C LYS A 120 -10.95 -4.07 -21.53
N CYS A 121 -9.79 -3.88 -20.90
CA CYS A 121 -9.36 -2.56 -20.43
C CYS A 121 -7.97 -2.14 -20.91
N GLY A 122 -7.22 -3.02 -21.60
CA GLY A 122 -5.89 -2.74 -22.13
C GLY A 122 -4.74 -2.71 -21.11
N PHE A 123 -5.00 -2.86 -19.80
CA PHE A 123 -3.94 -2.87 -18.78
C PHE A 123 -3.16 -4.18 -18.73
N ASP A 124 -1.91 -4.11 -18.28
CA ASP A 124 -1.02 -5.27 -18.11
C ASP A 124 -1.57 -6.28 -17.09
N THR A 125 -1.57 -7.55 -17.47
CA THR A 125 -2.15 -8.65 -16.70
C THR A 125 -1.40 -9.96 -16.99
N SER A 126 -1.37 -10.87 -16.01
CA SER A 126 -0.83 -12.22 -16.18
C SER A 126 -1.84 -13.19 -16.83
N GLN A 127 -3.11 -12.80 -16.90
CA GLN A 127 -4.23 -13.55 -17.49
C GLN A 127 -4.87 -12.76 -18.62
N LYS A 128 -5.66 -13.39 -19.50
CA LYS A 128 -6.34 -12.71 -20.63
C LYS A 128 -7.23 -11.52 -20.20
N ILE A 129 -7.88 -11.64 -19.05
CA ILE A 129 -8.75 -10.60 -18.47
C ILE A 129 -8.20 -10.20 -17.09
N CYS A 130 -8.20 -8.90 -16.81
CA CYS A 130 -7.69 -8.35 -15.57
C CYS A 130 -8.55 -8.73 -14.34
N GLN A 131 -7.93 -8.93 -13.17
CA GLN A 131 -8.66 -9.29 -11.95
C GLN A 131 -9.73 -8.25 -11.56
N ALA A 132 -9.47 -6.96 -11.79
CA ALA A 132 -10.44 -5.91 -11.56
C ALA A 132 -11.68 -6.04 -12.48
N CYS A 133 -11.46 -6.43 -13.72
CA CYS A 133 -12.48 -6.61 -14.74
C CYS A 133 -13.41 -7.79 -14.37
N VAL A 134 -12.80 -8.91 -13.95
CA VAL A 134 -13.52 -10.08 -13.43
C VAL A 134 -14.36 -9.71 -12.19
N LEU A 135 -13.79 -8.92 -11.28
CA LEU A 135 -14.51 -8.48 -10.08
C LEU A 135 -15.72 -7.60 -10.41
N VAL A 136 -15.58 -6.65 -11.35
CA VAL A 136 -16.72 -5.80 -11.77
C VAL A 136 -17.84 -6.62 -12.39
N GLU A 137 -17.49 -7.58 -13.25
CA GLU A 137 -18.46 -8.46 -13.90
C GLU A 137 -19.24 -9.33 -12.88
N THR A 138 -18.53 -9.91 -11.91
CA THR A 138 -19.19 -10.68 -10.84
C THR A 138 -20.12 -9.84 -9.98
N LEU A 139 -19.76 -8.58 -9.69
CA LEU A 139 -20.62 -7.65 -8.95
C LEU A 139 -21.89 -7.28 -9.72
N GLN A 140 -21.78 -7.05 -11.03
CA GLN A 140 -22.94 -6.76 -11.89
C GLN A 140 -23.92 -7.94 -11.92
N LEU A 141 -23.41 -9.16 -12.09
CA LEU A 141 -24.23 -10.37 -12.07
C LEU A 141 -24.93 -10.58 -10.71
N GLN A 142 -24.26 -10.26 -9.60
CA GLN A 142 -24.86 -10.32 -8.27
C GLN A 142 -25.96 -9.27 -8.09
N GLN A 143 -25.77 -8.06 -8.61
CA GLN A 143 -26.78 -7.00 -8.58
C GLN A 143 -28.02 -7.38 -9.39
N GLU A 144 -27.85 -7.93 -10.59
CA GLU A 144 -28.97 -8.41 -11.42
C GLU A 144 -29.76 -9.56 -10.76
N LYS A 145 -29.07 -10.44 -10.04
CA LYS A 145 -29.74 -11.48 -9.24
C LYS A 145 -30.51 -10.86 -8.08
N ALA A 146 -29.94 -9.87 -7.38
CA ALA A 146 -30.60 -9.19 -6.27
C ALA A 146 -31.84 -8.40 -6.71
N THR A 147 -31.80 -7.74 -7.88
CA THR A 147 -32.96 -7.02 -8.44
C THR A 147 -34.06 -7.97 -8.90
N LYS A 148 -33.72 -9.11 -9.53
CA LYS A 148 -34.68 -10.15 -9.92
C LYS A 148 -35.35 -10.83 -8.72
N MET A 149 -34.69 -10.87 -7.56
CA MET A 149 -35.24 -11.40 -6.30
C MET A 149 -35.97 -10.36 -5.43
N GLY A 150 -36.12 -9.12 -5.89
CA GLY A 150 -36.92 -8.09 -5.19
C GLY A 150 -36.28 -7.47 -3.93
N LEU A 151 -34.99 -7.72 -3.64
CA LEU A 151 -34.27 -7.08 -2.52
C LEU A 151 -33.68 -5.71 -2.95
N SER A 152 -34.52 -4.72 -3.23
CA SER A 152 -34.06 -3.38 -3.63
C SER A 152 -33.79 -2.41 -2.47
N SER A 153 -33.98 -2.79 -1.20
CA SER A 153 -33.93 -1.84 -0.08
C SER A 153 -33.11 -2.30 1.14
N LEU A 154 -31.78 -2.29 1.03
CA LEU A 154 -30.88 -2.11 2.20
C LEU A 154 -29.70 -1.18 1.85
N ARG A 155 -29.94 -0.12 1.08
CA ARG A 155 -28.94 0.94 0.81
C ARG A 155 -29.16 2.15 1.71
N SER A 156 -28.95 1.98 3.02
CA SER A 156 -28.63 3.10 3.90
C SER A 156 -28.15 2.57 5.26
N HIS A 157 -26.96 1.99 5.31
CA HIS A 157 -26.19 2.11 6.55
C HIS A 157 -25.76 3.57 6.65
N GLN A 158 -26.47 4.27 7.53
CA GLN A 158 -26.45 5.70 7.75
C GLN A 158 -25.01 6.23 7.78
N ARG A 159 -24.77 7.29 7.01
CA ARG A 159 -23.68 8.24 7.24
C ARG A 159 -23.94 8.89 8.61
N LYS A 160 -23.49 8.27 9.69
CA LYS A 160 -23.24 8.99 10.94
C LYS A 160 -21.76 9.34 10.95
N LEU A 161 -21.48 10.56 10.50
CA LEU A 161 -20.34 11.33 10.99
C LEU A 161 -20.57 11.65 12.46
#